data_AF-A0A175W162-F1
#
_entry.id   AF-A0A175W162-F1
#
_cell.length_a   1.000
_cell.length_b   1.000
_cell.length_c   1.000
_cell.angle_alpha   90.00
_cell.angle_beta   90.00
_cell.angle_gamma   90.00
#
_symmetry.space_group_name_H-M   'P 1'
#
loop_
_entity.id
_entity.type
_entity.pdbx_description
1 polymer ?
#
loop_
_entity_poly.entity_id
_entity_poly.type
_entity_poly.pdbx_seq_one_letter_code
_entity_poly.pdbx_strand_id
1 'polypeptide(L)'
;MPAATCTSTIALPTHRFYIRSGTRLASCKLPESRPWGWWVVLRPASSLDTLDNPDIRIFTAYDSQLGDAIRTYKLDGMCLNVEECMSQQGIARLLRQLRYDFGPDFIITLAPVTSASLQTNGGLSGFSCRRLEYDVGGDIQFYSAQFYNGFGTIASTGTYDGIVATGWPPAKIAVGQATSPENGSGLVSHTQLNQTIRPLWSRYGETGGIMGWKYFNSYLGRSARTWGWAQVMTTILRPNSVPRLTITRETTKMLMQAWKRAHWWERQWLALTRSMSRGAEKAIRGQALII
;
A
#
# COMPACT_ATOMS: atom_id res chain seq x y z
N MET A 1 -20.39 -3.17 -14.21
CA MET A 1 -20.02 -4.15 -13.16
C MET A 1 -19.59 -3.36 -11.92
N PRO A 2 -20.16 -3.62 -10.72
CA PRO A 2 -19.64 -2.98 -9.52
C PRO A 2 -18.30 -3.65 -9.16
N ALA A 3 -17.25 -2.87 -8.96
CA ALA A 3 -16.00 -3.38 -8.42
C ALA A 3 -16.30 -3.97 -7.03
N ALA A 4 -15.88 -5.22 -6.80
CA ALA A 4 -16.08 -5.89 -5.53
C ALA A 4 -15.30 -5.16 -4.43
N THR A 5 -15.98 -4.32 -3.66
CA THR A 5 -15.43 -3.69 -2.46
C THR A 5 -15.56 -4.67 -1.31
N CYS A 6 -14.43 -5.17 -0.82
CA CYS A 6 -14.38 -6.10 0.29
C CYS A 6 -13.70 -5.43 1.48
N THR A 7 -14.48 -5.06 2.48
CA THR A 7 -13.98 -4.58 3.78
C THR A 7 -14.51 -5.51 4.86
N SER A 8 -13.62 -6.28 5.49
CA SER A 8 -13.94 -7.10 6.67
C SER A 8 -12.83 -6.93 7.71
N THR A 9 -13.25 -6.79 8.98
CA THR A 9 -12.36 -6.72 10.14
C THR A 9 -12.30 -8.11 10.76
N ILE A 10 -11.09 -8.65 10.97
CA ILE A 10 -10.88 -9.80 11.83
C ILE A 10 -10.14 -9.30 13.08
N ALA A 11 -10.79 -9.40 14.23
CA ALA A 11 -10.16 -9.18 15.52
C ALA A 11 -9.58 -10.52 15.99
N LEU A 12 -8.27 -10.58 16.25
CA LEU A 12 -7.68 -11.68 17.01
C LEU A 12 -7.82 -11.35 18.50
N PRO A 13 -8.46 -12.20 19.33
CA PRO A 13 -8.87 -11.82 20.69
C PRO A 13 -7.73 -11.60 21.70
N THR A 14 -6.46 -11.71 21.31
CA THR A 14 -5.37 -11.79 22.29
C THR A 14 -4.14 -10.92 22.05
N HIS A 15 -3.92 -10.27 20.90
CA HIS A 15 -2.67 -9.51 20.67
C HIS A 15 -2.85 -8.20 19.89
N ARG A 16 -1.96 -7.23 20.15
CA ARG A 16 -2.00 -5.80 19.76
C ARG A 16 -1.92 -5.50 18.24
N PHE A 17 -2.20 -6.47 17.37
CA PHE A 17 -2.20 -6.26 15.92
C PHE A 17 -3.64 -6.26 15.39
N TYR A 18 -4.00 -5.18 14.71
CA TYR A 18 -5.18 -5.13 13.87
C TYR A 18 -4.73 -5.32 12.42
N ILE A 19 -5.37 -6.23 11.68
CA ILE A 19 -5.27 -6.33 10.21
C ILE A 19 -6.70 -6.26 9.66
N ARG A 20 -7.01 -5.17 8.92
CA ARG A 20 -8.35 -4.91 8.37
C ARG A 20 -8.32 -4.94 6.85
N SER A 21 -8.30 -6.14 6.28
CA SER A 21 -9.19 -6.55 5.19
C SER A 21 -8.86 -7.98 4.77
N GLY A 22 -9.74 -8.92 5.10
CA GLY A 22 -9.63 -10.32 4.71
C GLY A 22 -10.98 -10.82 4.23
N THR A 23 -11.31 -10.59 2.95
CA THR A 23 -12.23 -11.51 2.28
C THR A 23 -11.41 -12.63 1.66
N ARG A 24 -12.00 -13.80 1.43
CA ARG A 24 -11.32 -14.91 0.75
C ARG A 24 -10.71 -14.41 -0.56
N LEU A 25 -9.39 -14.20 -0.54
CA LEU A 25 -8.57 -13.55 -1.58
C LEU A 25 -8.57 -14.29 -2.94
N ALA A 26 -9.16 -15.47 -3.00
CA ALA A 26 -9.29 -16.26 -4.22
C ALA A 26 -10.10 -15.57 -5.34
N SER A 27 -11.05 -14.68 -5.02
CA SER A 27 -11.92 -14.09 -6.04
C SER A 27 -11.39 -12.83 -6.72
N CYS A 28 -10.30 -12.23 -6.22
CA CYS A 28 -9.67 -11.06 -6.84
C CYS A 28 -8.45 -11.43 -7.71
N LYS A 29 -8.01 -12.69 -7.67
CA LYS A 29 -7.00 -13.24 -8.58
C LYS A 29 -7.69 -13.62 -9.90
N LEU A 30 -7.69 -12.71 -10.88
CA LEU A 30 -8.14 -13.03 -12.24
C LEU A 30 -7.15 -14.04 -12.86
N PRO A 31 -7.63 -15.10 -13.52
CA PRO A 31 -6.80 -16.27 -13.86
C PRO A 31 -5.73 -16.03 -14.94
N GLU A 32 -5.78 -14.93 -15.71
CA GLU A 32 -4.95 -14.79 -16.92
C GLU A 32 -4.23 -13.43 -17.05
N SER A 33 -4.19 -12.61 -16.01
CA SER A 33 -3.39 -11.39 -16.01
C SER A 33 -2.68 -11.21 -14.68
N ARG A 34 -1.35 -11.43 -14.67
CA ARG A 34 -0.43 -11.14 -13.56
C ARG A 34 0.03 -9.66 -13.39
N PRO A 35 -0.65 -8.55 -13.80
CA PRO A 35 -0.07 -7.24 -13.51
C PRO A 35 -0.20 -6.79 -12.05
N TRP A 36 -0.99 -7.48 -11.21
CA TRP A 36 -1.44 -6.93 -9.93
C TRP A 36 -1.15 -7.92 -8.79
N GLY A 37 -0.04 -7.70 -8.08
CA GLY A 37 0.19 -8.33 -6.78
C GLY A 37 -0.77 -7.72 -5.74
N TRP A 38 -1.25 -8.52 -4.80
CA TRP A 38 -2.03 -8.02 -3.66
C TRP A 38 -1.14 -7.98 -2.43
N TRP A 39 -0.71 -6.78 -2.05
CA TRP A 39 0.03 -6.55 -0.80
C TRP A 39 -0.66 -5.52 0.07
N VAL A 40 -0.50 -5.66 1.38
CA VAL A 40 -1.19 -4.85 2.39
C VAL A 40 -0.24 -3.76 2.90
N VAL A 41 -0.78 -2.57 3.18
CA VAL A 41 -0.04 -1.54 3.92
C VAL A 41 -0.18 -1.81 5.41
N LEU A 42 0.92 -2.16 6.06
CA LEU A 42 1.01 -2.36 7.50
C LEU A 42 1.81 -1.22 8.10
N ARG A 43 1.31 -0.64 9.19
CA ARG A 43 2.16 0.12 10.11
C ARG A 43 2.67 -0.86 11.15
N PRO A 44 3.92 -1.35 11.03
CA PRO A 44 4.46 -2.25 12.05
C PRO A 44 4.50 -1.50 13.36
N ALA A 45 4.14 -2.16 14.46
CA ALA A 45 4.51 -1.67 15.78
C ALA A 45 6.04 -1.66 15.83
N SER A 46 6.64 -0.47 15.76
CA SER A 46 8.09 -0.30 15.67
C SER A 46 8.73 -0.06 17.02
N SER A 47 8.05 -0.45 18.10
CA SER A 47 8.53 -0.24 19.45
C SER A 47 9.54 -1.30 19.87
N LEU A 48 10.34 -0.95 20.88
CA LEU A 48 11.20 -1.89 21.61
C LEU A 48 10.42 -3.03 22.29
N ASP A 49 9.08 -2.97 22.35
CA ASP A 49 8.26 -4.07 22.88
C ASP A 49 7.82 -5.06 21.79
N THR A 50 8.16 -4.80 20.52
CA THR A 50 7.64 -5.54 19.37
C THR A 50 8.72 -5.80 18.31
N LEU A 51 8.58 -5.29 17.08
CA LEU A 51 9.42 -5.66 15.94
C LEU A 51 10.80 -4.98 15.94
N ASP A 52 10.99 -3.94 16.76
CA ASP A 52 12.30 -3.28 16.94
C ASP A 52 13.08 -3.84 18.15
N ASN A 53 12.54 -4.80 18.88
CA ASN A 53 13.21 -5.36 20.07
C ASN A 53 14.54 -6.07 19.69
N PRO A 54 15.68 -5.77 20.33
CA PRO A 54 16.95 -6.44 20.03
C PRO A 54 16.99 -7.92 20.47
N ASP A 55 16.18 -8.34 21.45
CA ASP A 55 16.02 -9.75 21.83
C ASP A 55 15.30 -10.50 20.71
N ILE A 56 16.02 -11.43 20.09
CA ILE A 56 15.53 -12.23 18.98
C ILE A 56 14.27 -13.02 19.34
N ARG A 57 14.07 -13.45 20.58
CA ARG A 57 12.89 -14.20 21.00
C ARG A 57 11.63 -13.34 20.95
N ILE A 58 11.76 -12.07 21.37
CA ILE A 58 10.66 -11.11 21.33
C ILE A 58 10.35 -10.76 19.87
N PHE A 59 11.39 -10.44 19.08
CA PHE A 59 11.24 -10.21 17.64
C PHE A 59 10.52 -11.38 16.96
N THR A 60 11.01 -12.61 17.11
CA THR A 60 10.46 -13.82 16.47
C THR A 60 9.00 -14.07 16.88
N ALA A 61 8.62 -13.78 18.13
CA ALA A 61 7.23 -13.95 18.57
C ALA A 61 6.25 -13.04 17.81
N TYR A 62 6.66 -11.81 17.46
CA TYR A 62 5.81 -10.88 16.71
C TYR A 62 5.94 -11.05 15.20
N ASP A 63 7.15 -11.33 14.72
CA ASP A 63 7.41 -11.59 13.32
C ASP A 63 6.70 -12.87 12.84
N SER A 64 6.64 -13.93 13.67
CA SER A 64 5.85 -15.13 13.37
C SER A 64 4.34 -14.84 13.25
N GLN A 65 3.78 -13.97 14.08
CA GLN A 65 2.37 -13.56 13.95
C GLN A 65 2.10 -12.83 12.64
N LEU A 66 3.03 -11.97 12.21
CA LEU A 66 2.97 -11.31 10.91
C LEU A 66 3.06 -12.35 9.79
N GLY A 67 3.97 -13.31 9.90
CA GLY A 67 4.15 -14.39 8.94
C GLY A 67 2.90 -15.28 8.82
N ASP A 68 2.24 -15.59 9.93
CA ASP A 68 0.99 -16.35 9.95
C ASP A 68 -0.14 -15.59 9.26
N ALA A 69 -0.23 -14.27 9.44
CA ALA A 69 -1.18 -13.47 8.69
C ALA A 69 -0.89 -13.51 7.18
N ILE A 70 0.37 -13.33 6.77
CA ILE A 70 0.76 -13.40 5.36
C ILE A 70 0.37 -14.75 4.75
N ARG A 71 0.66 -15.87 5.43
CA ARG A 71 0.32 -17.23 4.96
C ARG A 71 -1.18 -17.49 4.95
N THR A 72 -1.88 -17.13 6.02
CA THR A 72 -3.32 -17.33 6.17
C THR A 72 -4.09 -16.62 5.06
N TYR A 73 -3.69 -15.39 4.75
CA TYR A 73 -4.35 -14.60 3.72
C TYR A 73 -3.72 -14.80 2.33
N LYS A 74 -2.59 -15.47 2.19
CA LYS A 74 -1.90 -15.67 0.89
C LYS A 74 -1.58 -14.34 0.22
N LEU A 75 -1.02 -13.41 0.98
CA LEU A 75 -0.59 -12.11 0.47
C LEU A 75 0.60 -12.30 -0.46
N ASP A 76 0.63 -11.56 -1.57
CA ASP A 76 1.76 -11.59 -2.51
C ASP A 76 2.90 -10.66 -2.05
N GLY A 77 2.66 -9.86 -1.01
CA GLY A 77 3.64 -8.92 -0.47
C GLY A 77 3.17 -8.14 0.76
N MET A 78 4.02 -7.22 1.22
CA MET A 78 3.76 -6.29 2.31
C MET A 78 4.37 -4.90 2.03
N CYS A 79 3.61 -3.84 2.28
CA CYS A 79 4.11 -2.48 2.35
C CYS A 79 4.30 -2.07 3.81
N LEU A 80 5.54 -1.87 4.23
CA LEU A 80 5.90 -1.39 5.57
C LEU A 80 5.82 0.14 5.61
N ASN A 81 4.70 0.66 6.10
CA ASN A 81 4.48 2.09 6.32
C ASN A 81 4.89 2.49 7.74
N VAL A 82 6.19 2.70 7.93
CA VAL A 82 6.77 3.02 9.25
C VAL A 82 6.63 4.52 9.54
N GLU A 83 5.61 4.89 10.31
CA GLU A 83 5.32 6.29 10.70
C GLU A 83 5.65 6.58 12.18
N GLU A 84 6.39 5.68 12.83
CA GLU A 84 6.97 5.84 14.16
C GLU A 84 8.46 5.45 14.10
N CYS A 85 9.26 5.95 15.04
CA CYS A 85 10.69 5.66 15.07
C CYS A 85 10.94 4.15 15.18
N MET A 86 11.79 3.63 14.28
CA MET A 86 12.34 2.28 14.29
C MET A 86 13.85 2.37 14.10
N SER A 87 14.61 1.52 14.79
CA SER A 87 16.06 1.47 14.60
C SER A 87 16.42 1.01 13.19
N GLN A 88 17.56 1.48 12.68
CA GLN A 88 18.11 1.05 11.39
C GLN A 88 18.30 -0.48 11.34
N GLN A 89 18.73 -1.08 12.46
CA GLN A 89 18.95 -2.52 12.57
C GLN A 89 17.62 -3.29 12.57
N GLY A 90 16.60 -2.78 13.27
CA GLY A 90 15.29 -3.42 13.36
C GLY A 90 14.57 -3.49 12.02
N ILE A 91 14.51 -2.38 11.27
CA ILE A 91 13.88 -2.40 9.94
C ILE A 91 14.65 -3.29 8.96
N ALA A 92 15.98 -3.28 8.99
CA ALA A 92 16.79 -4.14 8.13
C ALA A 92 16.60 -5.63 8.48
N ARG A 93 16.49 -5.96 9.77
CA ARG A 93 16.18 -7.33 10.22
C ARG A 93 14.81 -7.78 9.75
N LEU A 94 13.78 -6.94 9.90
CA LEU A 94 12.42 -7.26 9.45
C LEU A 94 12.36 -7.50 7.94
N LEU A 95 13.03 -6.67 7.13
CA LEU A 95 13.08 -6.84 5.68
C LEU A 95 13.77 -8.14 5.27
N ARG A 96 14.93 -8.45 5.87
CA ARG A 96 15.65 -9.70 5.61
C ARG A 96 14.85 -10.93 6.01
N GLN A 97 14.15 -10.85 7.15
CA GLN A 97 13.32 -11.95 7.65
C GLN A 97 12.14 -12.22 6.71
N LEU A 98 11.42 -11.18 6.29
CA LEU A 98 10.35 -11.30 5.30
C LEU A 98 10.87 -11.88 3.98
N ARG A 99 12.03 -11.43 3.49
CA ARG A 99 12.63 -11.96 2.27
C ARG A 99 13.00 -13.43 2.42
N TYR A 100 13.60 -13.80 3.56
CA TYR A 100 13.99 -15.18 3.86
C TYR A 100 12.78 -16.11 3.91
N ASP A 101 11.70 -15.71 4.58
CA ASP A 101 10.53 -16.55 4.82
C ASP A 101 9.61 -16.71 3.59
N PHE A 102 9.54 -15.69 2.73
CA PHE A 102 8.59 -15.65 1.61
C PHE A 102 9.26 -15.70 0.23
N GLY A 103 10.59 -15.70 0.17
CA GLY A 103 11.35 -15.85 -1.06
C GLY A 103 11.41 -14.59 -1.91
N PRO A 104 12.12 -14.62 -3.05
CA PRO A 104 12.40 -13.44 -3.88
C PRO A 104 11.17 -12.85 -4.58
N ASP A 105 10.12 -13.66 -4.79
CA ASP A 105 8.88 -13.20 -5.44
C ASP A 105 7.95 -12.42 -4.50
N PHE A 106 8.21 -12.44 -3.19
CA PHE A 106 7.40 -11.68 -2.23
C PHE A 106 7.66 -10.18 -2.39
N ILE A 107 6.61 -9.41 -2.62
CA ILE A 107 6.75 -7.97 -2.87
C ILE A 107 6.92 -7.25 -1.53
N ILE A 108 8.06 -6.61 -1.32
CA ILE A 108 8.28 -5.79 -0.12
C ILE A 108 8.44 -4.33 -0.55
N THR A 109 7.62 -3.44 -0.01
CA THR A 109 7.71 -2.00 -0.28
C THR A 109 7.71 -1.22 1.02
N LEU A 110 8.15 0.04 0.97
CA LEU A 110 8.01 0.98 2.08
C LEU A 110 7.21 2.20 1.64
N ALA A 111 6.67 2.98 2.59
CA ALA A 111 5.92 4.21 2.29
C ALA A 111 6.55 5.45 2.95
N PRO A 112 7.79 5.83 2.58
CA PRO A 112 8.47 6.96 3.19
C PRO A 112 7.80 8.29 2.87
N VAL A 113 7.92 9.26 3.77
CA VAL A 113 7.57 10.66 3.50
C VAL A 113 8.66 11.30 2.63
N THR A 114 8.30 11.93 1.50
CA THR A 114 9.25 12.21 0.39
C THR A 114 10.48 13.02 0.76
N SER A 115 10.34 14.30 1.13
CA SER A 115 11.47 15.21 1.29
C SER A 115 12.37 14.78 2.44
N ALA A 116 11.77 14.52 3.60
CA ALA A 116 12.53 14.18 4.79
C ALA A 116 13.25 12.83 4.65
N SER A 117 12.59 11.79 4.13
CA SER A 117 13.16 10.44 4.12
C SER A 117 14.03 10.15 2.90
N LEU A 118 13.72 10.72 1.73
CA LEU A 118 14.47 10.42 0.51
C LEU A 118 15.54 11.47 0.19
N GLN A 119 15.37 12.72 0.62
CA GLN A 119 16.36 13.78 0.36
C GLN A 119 17.31 14.05 1.54
N THR A 120 16.86 14.00 2.80
CA THR A 120 17.63 14.55 3.93
C THR A 120 17.81 13.62 5.14
N ASN A 121 17.87 12.29 4.95
CA ASN A 121 18.10 11.28 6.01
C ASN A 121 17.13 11.33 7.22
N GLY A 122 16.05 12.10 7.15
CA GLY A 122 15.08 12.27 8.23
C GLY A 122 13.73 11.58 7.96
N GLY A 123 12.68 12.12 8.55
CA GLY A 123 11.29 11.68 8.36
C GLY A 123 10.71 10.99 9.58
N LEU A 124 9.56 10.35 9.39
CA LEU A 124 8.76 9.79 10.49
C LEU A 124 9.36 8.51 11.08
N SER A 125 10.18 7.80 10.30
CA SER A 125 10.54 6.40 10.58
C SER A 125 11.78 6.24 11.47
N GLY A 126 12.51 7.31 11.78
CA GLY A 126 13.72 7.27 12.61
C GLY A 126 15.00 6.69 11.94
N PHE A 127 14.86 5.75 11.01
CA PHE A 127 15.97 5.23 10.21
C PHE A 127 16.22 6.03 8.93
N SER A 128 17.43 5.91 8.36
CA SER A 128 17.76 6.47 7.05
C SER A 128 17.30 5.52 5.94
N CYS A 129 16.37 5.98 5.10
CA CYS A 129 15.97 5.23 3.90
C CYS A 129 17.14 5.04 2.93
N ARG A 130 18.06 6.00 2.83
CA ARG A 130 19.26 5.89 1.99
C ARG A 130 20.20 4.79 2.49
N ARG A 131 20.43 4.72 3.81
CA ARG A 131 21.20 3.64 4.39
C ARG A 131 20.50 2.30 4.22
N LEU A 132 19.18 2.27 4.33
CA LEU A 132 18.38 1.07 4.13
C LEU A 132 18.48 0.55 2.69
N GLU A 133 18.39 1.42 1.68
CA GLU A 133 18.61 1.05 0.27
C GLU A 133 20.02 0.52 0.03
N TYR A 134 21.03 1.13 0.66
CA TYR A 134 22.41 0.64 0.57
C TYR A 134 22.58 -0.76 1.18
N ASP A 135 22.01 -1.00 2.36
CA ASP A 135 22.22 -2.25 3.11
C ASP A 135 21.34 -3.42 2.62
N VAL A 136 20.12 -3.13 2.16
CA VAL A 136 19.09 -4.15 1.83
C VAL A 136 18.17 -3.73 0.67
N GLY A 137 18.57 -2.78 -0.18
CA GLY A 137 17.75 -2.30 -1.30
C GLY A 137 17.38 -3.38 -2.32
N GLY A 138 18.17 -4.45 -2.42
CA GLY A 138 17.84 -5.63 -3.23
C GLY A 138 16.57 -6.35 -2.77
N ASP A 139 16.21 -6.23 -1.50
CA ASP A 139 15.01 -6.85 -0.93
C ASP A 139 13.77 -5.97 -1.08
N ILE A 140 13.92 -4.69 -1.44
CA ILE A 140 12.83 -3.71 -1.53
C ILE A 140 12.45 -3.55 -2.99
N GLN A 141 11.20 -3.77 -3.36
CA GLN A 141 10.76 -3.62 -4.75
C GLN A 141 10.73 -2.15 -5.17
N PHE A 142 10.10 -1.29 -4.36
CA PHE A 142 10.07 0.17 -4.52
C PHE A 142 9.56 0.86 -3.24
N TYR A 143 9.62 2.18 -3.24
CA TYR A 143 9.13 3.08 -2.20
C TYR A 143 7.89 3.82 -2.70
N SER A 144 6.76 3.62 -2.03
CA SER A 144 5.51 4.36 -2.19
C SER A 144 5.61 5.72 -1.52
N ALA A 145 6.41 6.62 -2.12
CA ALA A 145 6.81 7.86 -1.50
C ALA A 145 5.62 8.84 -1.40
N GLN A 146 5.39 9.43 -0.23
CA GLN A 146 4.18 10.21 0.06
C GLN A 146 4.33 11.68 -0.39
N PHE A 147 3.88 12.02 -1.61
CA PHE A 147 3.89 13.39 -2.14
C PHE A 147 2.66 14.20 -1.70
N TYR A 148 2.35 14.18 -0.41
CA TYR A 148 1.20 14.86 0.21
C TYR A 148 1.52 15.20 1.67
N ASN A 149 0.58 15.83 2.39
CA ASN A 149 0.71 16.22 3.81
C ASN A 149 1.90 17.14 4.12
N GLY A 150 2.39 17.90 3.13
CA GLY A 150 3.53 18.81 3.31
C GLY A 150 4.91 18.15 3.22
N PHE A 151 4.97 16.82 3.02
CA PHE A 151 6.23 16.09 2.84
C PHE A 151 6.78 16.16 1.42
N GLY A 152 6.04 16.75 0.50
CA GLY A 152 6.37 16.83 -0.92
C GLY A 152 5.12 17.09 -1.73
N THR A 153 5.29 17.34 -3.03
CA THR A 153 4.18 17.54 -3.96
C THR A 153 4.51 16.96 -5.33
N ILE A 154 3.48 16.53 -6.05
CA ILE A 154 3.58 16.18 -7.48
C ILE A 154 2.81 17.18 -8.36
N ALA A 155 2.50 18.37 -7.82
CA ALA A 155 1.94 19.47 -8.61
C ALA A 155 2.94 19.96 -9.68
N SER A 156 4.24 19.70 -9.50
CA SER A 156 5.29 19.89 -10.48
C SER A 156 6.32 18.76 -10.39
N THR A 157 7.25 18.67 -11.34
CA THR A 157 8.28 17.62 -11.34
C THR A 157 9.37 17.84 -10.29
N GLY A 158 9.49 19.06 -9.75
CA GLY A 158 10.66 19.49 -8.96
C GLY A 158 10.96 18.62 -7.74
N THR A 159 9.95 18.17 -6.98
CA THR A 159 10.19 17.28 -5.83
C THR A 159 10.72 15.91 -6.28
N TYR A 160 10.12 15.32 -7.33
CA TYR A 160 10.56 14.03 -7.86
C TYR A 160 11.97 14.13 -8.46
N ASP A 161 12.21 15.16 -9.28
CA ASP A 161 13.52 15.44 -9.88
C ASP A 161 14.60 15.64 -8.82
N GLY A 162 14.28 16.37 -7.74
CA GLY A 162 15.19 16.56 -6.62
C GLY A 162 15.52 15.25 -5.90
N ILE A 163 14.57 14.32 -5.77
CA ILE A 163 14.84 12.98 -5.21
C ILE A 163 15.82 12.23 -6.12
N VAL A 164 15.55 12.17 -7.43
CA VAL A 164 16.41 11.47 -8.40
C VAL A 164 17.81 12.11 -8.45
N ALA A 165 17.91 13.43 -8.36
CA ALA A 165 19.19 14.15 -8.34
C ALA A 165 20.09 13.78 -7.15
N THR A 166 19.53 13.25 -6.07
CA THR A 166 20.33 12.70 -4.95
C THR A 166 20.81 11.26 -5.19
N GLY A 167 20.58 10.69 -6.38
CA GLY A 167 21.04 9.36 -6.78
C GLY A 167 20.02 8.23 -6.56
N TRP A 168 18.76 8.53 -6.27
CA TRP A 168 17.72 7.49 -6.20
C TRP A 168 17.35 7.01 -7.61
N PRO A 169 17.30 5.69 -7.85
CA PRO A 169 16.82 5.16 -9.12
C PRO A 169 15.31 5.43 -9.29
N PRO A 170 14.87 6.07 -10.39
CA PRO A 170 13.45 6.40 -10.62
C PRO A 170 12.51 5.19 -10.51
N ALA A 171 12.95 4.01 -10.97
CA ALA A 171 12.21 2.75 -10.89
C ALA A 171 11.88 2.31 -9.44
N LYS A 172 12.63 2.79 -8.43
CA LYS A 172 12.33 2.52 -7.02
C LYS A 172 11.38 3.55 -6.42
N ILE A 173 10.99 4.62 -7.11
CA ILE A 173 10.17 5.69 -6.54
C ILE A 173 8.79 5.68 -7.19
N ALA A 174 7.80 5.18 -6.45
CA ALA A 174 6.40 5.26 -6.79
C ALA A 174 5.79 6.56 -6.23
N VAL A 175 4.96 7.24 -7.02
CA VAL A 175 4.34 8.51 -6.64
C VAL A 175 3.10 8.25 -5.79
N GLY A 176 3.20 8.43 -4.48
CA GLY A 176 2.06 8.39 -3.55
C GLY A 176 1.25 9.69 -3.58
N GLN A 177 -0.07 9.57 -3.71
CA GLN A 177 -1.03 10.67 -3.75
C GLN A 177 -2.20 10.42 -2.80
N ALA A 178 -2.67 11.47 -2.12
CA ALA A 178 -3.99 11.44 -1.54
C ALA A 178 -5.03 11.33 -2.68
N THR A 179 -6.03 10.47 -2.54
CA THR A 179 -7.10 10.29 -3.55
C THR A 179 -8.30 11.18 -3.28
N SER A 180 -8.34 11.85 -2.13
CA SER A 180 -9.39 12.79 -1.74
C SER A 180 -8.83 13.80 -0.72
N PRO A 181 -9.46 14.99 -0.56
CA PRO A 181 -9.03 15.98 0.42
C PRO A 181 -9.09 15.47 1.88
N GLU A 182 -9.97 14.52 2.18
CA GLU A 182 -10.11 13.93 3.52
C GLU A 182 -8.99 12.93 3.85
N ASN A 183 -8.24 12.49 2.84
CA ASN A 183 -7.15 11.52 3.01
C ASN A 183 -5.79 12.17 3.27
N GLY A 184 -5.66 13.47 2.99
CA GLY A 184 -4.45 14.24 3.20
C GLY A 184 -4.49 15.59 2.49
N SER A 185 -3.63 16.53 2.92
CA SER A 185 -3.46 17.81 2.25
C SER A 185 -2.55 17.68 1.02
N GLY A 186 -2.64 18.64 0.09
CA GLY A 186 -1.82 18.64 -1.13
C GLY A 186 -2.38 17.80 -2.28
N LEU A 187 -3.71 17.59 -2.32
CA LEU A 187 -4.37 16.92 -3.43
C LEU A 187 -4.07 17.64 -4.77
N VAL A 188 -3.59 16.88 -5.75
CA VAL A 188 -3.33 17.37 -7.12
C VAL A 188 -4.48 16.95 -8.03
N SER A 189 -4.96 17.85 -8.89
CA SER A 189 -6.01 17.52 -9.85
C SER A 189 -5.53 16.49 -10.86
N HIS A 190 -6.42 15.66 -11.41
CA HIS A 190 -6.03 14.65 -12.41
C HIS A 190 -5.38 15.25 -13.66
N THR A 191 -5.82 16.44 -14.08
CA THR A 191 -5.21 17.18 -15.20
C THR A 191 -3.78 17.60 -14.87
N GLN A 192 -3.56 18.19 -13.69
CA GLN A 192 -2.22 18.60 -13.26
C GLN A 192 -1.32 17.39 -13.06
N LEU A 193 -1.84 16.32 -12.47
CA LEU A 193 -1.11 15.08 -12.29
C LEU A 193 -0.62 14.54 -13.63
N ASN A 194 -1.49 14.45 -14.64
CA ASN A 194 -1.11 14.04 -16.00
C ASN A 194 -0.01 14.94 -16.60
N GLN A 195 -0.11 16.25 -16.40
CA GLN A 195 0.88 17.23 -16.88
C GLN A 195 2.25 17.10 -16.19
N THR A 196 2.29 16.73 -14.92
CA THR A 196 3.55 16.49 -14.20
C THR A 196 4.16 15.14 -14.55
N ILE A 197 3.31 14.13 -14.63
CA ILE A 197 3.72 12.74 -14.63
C ILE A 197 4.20 12.27 -16.02
N ARG A 198 3.59 12.74 -17.11
CA ARG A 198 4.03 12.39 -18.47
C ARG A 198 5.48 12.84 -18.75
N PRO A 199 5.89 14.07 -18.41
CA PRO A 199 7.30 14.48 -18.51
C PRO A 199 8.25 13.61 -17.69
N LEU A 200 7.87 13.19 -16.47
CA LEU A 200 8.70 12.32 -15.64
C LEU A 200 8.95 10.97 -16.30
N TRP A 201 7.90 10.31 -16.79
CA TRP A 201 8.06 9.05 -17.54
C TRP A 201 8.86 9.24 -18.83
N SER A 202 8.62 10.32 -19.57
CA SER A 202 9.40 10.62 -20.77
C SER A 202 10.88 10.83 -20.48
N ARG A 203 11.22 11.38 -19.31
CA ARG A 203 12.59 11.68 -18.91
C ARG A 203 13.32 10.46 -18.33
N TYR A 204 12.66 9.71 -17.47
CA TYR A 204 13.29 8.66 -16.67
C TYR A 204 13.02 7.24 -17.18
N GLY A 205 12.15 7.07 -18.17
CA GLY A 205 11.78 5.74 -18.64
C GLY A 205 10.84 5.07 -17.64
N GLU A 206 11.33 4.11 -16.86
CA GLU A 206 10.53 3.42 -15.85
C GLU A 206 10.55 4.16 -14.50
N THR A 207 9.38 4.30 -13.88
CA THR A 207 9.26 4.76 -12.48
C THR A 207 8.60 3.66 -11.65
N GLY A 208 8.61 3.80 -10.32
CA GLY A 208 7.94 2.84 -9.43
C GLY A 208 6.41 2.82 -9.54
N GLY A 209 5.79 3.63 -10.41
CA GLY A 209 4.34 3.69 -10.62
C GLY A 209 3.65 4.77 -9.79
N ILE A 210 2.34 4.59 -9.54
CA ILE A 210 1.54 5.54 -8.74
C ILE A 210 0.75 4.81 -7.64
N MET A 211 0.71 5.41 -6.45
CA MET A 211 -0.02 4.92 -5.30
C MET A 211 -1.12 5.91 -4.89
N GLY A 212 -2.32 5.39 -4.64
CA GLY A 212 -3.46 6.17 -4.16
C GLY A 212 -3.82 5.85 -2.71
N TRP A 213 -3.70 6.85 -1.84
CA TRP A 213 -4.20 6.84 -0.47
C TRP A 213 -5.53 7.60 -0.39
N LYS A 214 -6.70 6.95 -0.38
CA LYS A 214 -6.98 5.51 -0.34
C LYS A 214 -8.24 5.16 -1.13
N TYR A 215 -8.46 3.86 -1.37
CA TYR A 215 -9.46 3.40 -2.34
C TYR A 215 -10.91 3.85 -2.03
N PHE A 216 -11.44 3.56 -0.83
CA PHE A 216 -12.89 3.58 -0.55
C PHE A 216 -13.59 4.95 -0.70
N ASN A 217 -12.84 6.05 -0.69
CA ASN A 217 -13.34 7.41 -0.88
C ASN A 217 -12.55 8.16 -1.96
N SER A 218 -11.94 7.44 -2.90
CA SER A 218 -11.21 8.05 -4.01
C SER A 218 -12.12 8.97 -4.81
N TYR A 219 -11.77 10.25 -4.83
CA TYR A 219 -12.61 11.32 -5.32
C TYR A 219 -12.55 11.41 -6.85
N LEU A 220 -13.70 11.20 -7.48
CA LEU A 220 -13.97 11.61 -8.85
C LEU A 220 -15.17 12.58 -8.91
N GLY A 221 -15.39 13.36 -7.84
CA GLY A 221 -16.64 14.08 -7.64
C GLY A 221 -17.66 13.28 -6.84
N ARG A 222 -18.95 13.59 -7.02
CA ARG A 222 -20.05 13.16 -6.14
C ARG A 222 -20.55 11.72 -6.35
N SER A 223 -19.93 10.92 -7.22
CA SER A 223 -20.41 9.56 -7.51
C SER A 223 -19.68 8.51 -6.69
N ALA A 224 -20.40 7.48 -6.20
CA ALA A 224 -19.86 6.34 -5.45
C ALA A 224 -18.93 5.41 -6.26
N ARG A 225 -18.34 5.89 -7.37
CA ARG A 225 -17.50 5.12 -8.30
C ARG A 225 -16.03 5.25 -7.93
N THR A 226 -15.66 4.74 -6.76
CA THR A 226 -14.30 4.78 -6.20
C THR A 226 -13.24 4.21 -7.16
N TRP A 227 -13.61 3.20 -7.94
CA TRP A 227 -12.73 2.57 -8.95
C TRP A 227 -12.32 3.50 -10.08
N GLY A 228 -13.03 4.61 -10.32
CA GLY A 228 -12.71 5.45 -11.47
C GLY A 228 -11.39 6.21 -11.28
N TRP A 229 -10.92 6.46 -10.05
CA TRP A 229 -9.57 7.00 -9.84
C TRP A 229 -8.53 6.09 -10.49
N ALA A 230 -8.68 4.77 -10.30
CA ALA A 230 -7.80 3.78 -10.91
C ALA A 230 -7.85 3.79 -12.45
N GLN A 231 -9.04 4.01 -13.02
CA GLN A 231 -9.20 4.15 -14.47
C GLN A 231 -8.48 5.39 -14.99
N VAL A 232 -8.62 6.53 -14.30
CA VAL A 232 -7.91 7.77 -14.67
C VAL A 232 -6.41 7.57 -14.59
N MET A 233 -5.90 6.98 -13.50
CA MET A 233 -4.47 6.70 -13.39
C MET A 233 -4.01 5.76 -14.49
N THR A 234 -4.73 4.68 -14.78
CA THR A 234 -4.39 3.77 -15.89
C THR A 234 -4.28 4.51 -17.22
N THR A 235 -5.18 5.44 -17.52
CA THR A 235 -5.12 6.27 -18.73
C THR A 235 -3.89 7.19 -18.74
N ILE A 236 -3.50 7.76 -17.60
CA ILE A 236 -2.30 8.58 -17.48
C ILE A 236 -1.04 7.73 -17.67
N LEU A 237 -0.98 6.57 -17.01
CA LEU A 237 0.17 5.65 -17.01
C LEU A 237 0.35 4.97 -18.37
N ARG A 238 -0.76 4.61 -19.00
CA ARG A 238 -0.81 3.73 -20.18
C ARG A 238 -1.79 4.28 -21.21
N PRO A 239 -1.55 5.47 -21.79
CA PRO A 239 -2.51 6.18 -22.64
C PRO A 239 -2.95 5.41 -23.88
N ASN A 240 -2.13 4.45 -24.36
CA ASN A 240 -2.42 3.62 -25.52
C ASN A 240 -2.79 2.17 -25.15
N SER A 241 -2.89 1.86 -23.86
CA SER A 241 -3.33 0.53 -23.41
C SER A 241 -4.80 0.58 -23.09
N VAL A 242 -5.64 0.11 -24.02
CA VAL A 242 -7.02 -0.27 -23.69
C VAL A 242 -6.94 -1.63 -23.01
N PRO A 243 -7.33 -1.78 -21.73
CA PRO A 243 -7.35 -3.08 -21.09
C PRO A 243 -8.33 -3.99 -21.83
N ARG A 244 -7.84 -4.96 -22.60
CA ARG A 244 -8.67 -6.03 -23.13
C ARG A 244 -8.95 -7.02 -21.99
N LEU A 245 -9.99 -6.74 -21.23
CA LEU A 245 -10.53 -7.69 -20.26
C LEU A 245 -11.44 -8.66 -20.99
N THR A 246 -10.94 -9.86 -21.29
CA THR A 246 -11.79 -10.97 -21.73
C THR A 246 -12.56 -11.48 -20.52
N ILE A 247 -13.80 -11.02 -20.35
CA ILE A 247 -14.67 -11.49 -19.27
C ILE A 247 -15.50 -12.65 -19.79
N THR A 248 -15.21 -13.86 -19.33
CA THR A 248 -16.01 -15.04 -19.67
C THR A 248 -17.29 -15.10 -18.81
N ARG A 249 -18.23 -15.98 -19.16
CA ARG A 249 -19.40 -16.26 -18.30
C ARG A 249 -18.97 -16.77 -16.93
N GLU A 250 -17.91 -17.56 -16.89
CA GLU A 250 -17.29 -18.11 -15.68
C GLU A 250 -16.71 -16.97 -14.83
N THR A 251 -15.96 -16.03 -15.42
CA THR A 251 -15.47 -14.83 -14.73
C THR A 251 -16.62 -14.03 -14.15
N THR A 252 -17.70 -13.84 -14.91
CA THR A 252 -18.89 -13.11 -14.43
C THR A 252 -19.55 -13.81 -13.25
N LYS A 253 -19.75 -15.14 -13.31
CA LYS A 253 -20.30 -15.93 -12.20
C LYS A 253 -19.41 -15.83 -10.95
N MET A 254 -18.09 -15.95 -11.13
CA MET A 254 -17.12 -15.83 -10.04
C MET A 254 -17.20 -14.45 -9.36
N LEU A 255 -17.19 -13.36 -10.15
CA LEU A 255 -17.29 -12.00 -9.64
C LEU A 255 -18.62 -11.76 -8.92
N MET A 256 -19.74 -12.25 -9.45
CA MET A 256 -21.04 -12.15 -8.78
C MET A 256 -21.09 -12.92 -7.45
N GLN A 257 -20.49 -14.12 -7.39
CA GLN A 257 -20.40 -14.88 -6.15
C GLN A 257 -19.49 -14.21 -5.12
N ALA A 258 -18.39 -13.59 -5.57
CA ALA A 258 -17.51 -12.80 -4.71
C ALA A 258 -18.27 -11.61 -4.09
N TRP A 259 -18.97 -10.85 -4.93
CA TRP A 259 -19.78 -9.71 -4.53
C TRP A 259 -20.89 -10.09 -3.53
N LYS A 260 -21.64 -11.18 -3.80
CA LYS A 260 -22.67 -11.69 -2.87
C LYS A 260 -22.08 -12.05 -1.51
N ARG A 261 -20.90 -12.68 -1.48
CA ARG A 261 -20.21 -13.06 -0.24
C ARG A 261 -19.75 -11.84 0.54
N ALA A 262 -19.17 -10.85 -0.13
CA ALA A 262 -18.73 -9.60 0.49
C ALA A 262 -19.89 -8.89 1.21
N HIS A 263 -21.02 -8.72 0.55
CA HIS A 263 -22.20 -8.09 1.15
C HIS A 263 -22.92 -8.93 2.21
N TRP A 264 -22.83 -10.26 2.15
CA TRP A 264 -23.35 -11.11 3.25
C TRP A 264 -22.56 -10.88 4.54
N TRP A 265 -21.22 -10.86 4.44
CA TRP A 265 -20.36 -10.59 5.60
C TRP A 265 -20.55 -9.17 6.14
N GLU A 266 -20.67 -8.16 5.28
CA GLU A 266 -20.92 -6.78 5.70
C GLU A 266 -22.21 -6.66 6.54
N ARG A 267 -23.27 -7.36 6.17
CA ARG A 267 -24.53 -7.40 6.94
C ARG A 267 -24.39 -8.10 8.29
N GLN A 268 -23.68 -9.23 8.34
CA GLN A 268 -23.40 -9.94 9.60
C GLN A 268 -22.55 -9.08 10.53
N TRP A 269 -21.57 -8.35 9.99
CA TRP A 269 -20.66 -7.51 10.78
C TRP A 269 -21.38 -6.29 11.38
N LEU A 270 -22.22 -5.61 10.60
CA LEU A 270 -23.05 -4.51 11.10
C LEU A 270 -23.99 -4.95 12.24
N ALA A 271 -24.50 -6.18 12.17
CA ALA A 271 -25.31 -6.76 13.25
C ALA A 271 -24.49 -6.99 14.53
N LEU A 272 -23.27 -7.53 14.41
CA LEU A 272 -22.36 -7.78 15.54
C LEU A 272 -21.81 -6.49 16.17
N THR A 273 -21.53 -5.44 15.40
CA THR A 273 -21.02 -4.19 15.99
C THR A 273 -22.04 -3.36 16.73
N ARG A 274 -23.34 -3.53 16.42
CA ARG A 274 -24.41 -2.91 17.21
C ARG A 274 -24.47 -3.47 18.63
N SER A 275 -23.92 -4.66 18.90
CA SER A 275 -23.83 -5.21 20.25
C SER A 275 -22.51 -4.92 20.98
N MET A 276 -21.52 -4.32 20.32
CA MET A 276 -20.17 -4.09 20.87
C MET A 276 -19.79 -2.59 20.93
N SER A 277 -20.72 -1.73 21.32
CA SER A 277 -20.43 -0.31 21.55
C SER A 277 -19.74 -0.11 22.91
N ARG A 278 -18.41 -0.14 22.93
CA ARG A 278 -17.48 0.70 23.74
C ARG A 278 -16.10 0.02 23.85
N GLY A 279 -15.11 0.60 23.17
CA GLY A 279 -13.68 0.40 23.51
C GLY A 279 -12.87 -0.45 22.52
N ALA A 280 -12.48 0.12 21.38
CA ALA A 280 -11.20 -0.15 20.68
C ALA A 280 -11.19 0.56 19.31
N GLU A 281 -10.94 1.87 19.27
CA GLU A 281 -11.10 2.67 18.04
C GLU A 281 -9.79 3.27 17.50
N LYS A 282 -8.62 2.73 17.85
CA LYS A 282 -7.33 3.44 17.60
C LYS A 282 -6.31 2.81 16.64
N ALA A 283 -6.61 1.75 15.89
CA ALA A 283 -5.64 1.27 14.90
C ALA A 283 -6.28 0.88 13.55
N ILE A 284 -5.72 1.44 12.46
CA ILE A 284 -5.98 1.25 11.01
C ILE A 284 -6.79 2.36 10.35
N ARG A 285 -6.15 3.02 9.38
CA ARG A 285 -6.75 4.05 8.52
C ARG A 285 -6.50 3.83 7.01
N GLY A 286 -6.71 2.66 6.39
CA GLY A 286 -6.99 2.63 4.93
C GLY A 286 -6.44 1.47 4.08
N GLN A 287 -7.09 1.24 2.94
CA GLN A 287 -6.63 0.37 1.84
C GLN A 287 -6.02 1.24 0.72
N ALA A 288 -4.72 1.11 0.45
CA ALA A 288 -4.08 1.77 -0.70
C ALA A 288 -4.29 0.93 -1.98
N LEU A 289 -4.43 1.59 -3.12
CA LEU A 289 -4.39 0.96 -4.44
C LEU A 289 -3.14 1.47 -5.17
N ILE A 290 -2.32 0.57 -5.71
CA ILE A 290 -1.09 0.90 -6.45
C ILE A 290 -1.25 0.41 -7.89
N ILE A 291 -0.89 1.27 -8.87
CA ILE A 291 -1.04 1.09 -10.32
C ILE A 291 0.26 1.39 -11.05
#